data_AF-A0A498JQK3-F1
#
_entry.id   AF-A0A498JQK3-F1
#
_cell.length_a   1.000
_cell.length_b   1.000
_cell.length_c   1.000
_cell.angle_alpha   90.00
_cell.angle_beta   90.00
_cell.angle_gamma   90.00
#
_symmetry.space_group_name_H-M   'P 1'
#
loop_
_entity.id
_entity.type
_entity.pdbx_description
1 polymer ?
#
loop_
_entity_poly.entity_id
_entity_poly.type
_entity_poly.pdbx_seq_one_letter_code
_entity_poly.pdbx_strand_id
1 'polypeptide(L)'
;MAARMRGVKSAEMAETMAARTAVHFVYEVSCSAMEVHGDAVVIINALQATDAAALSEEFGHILNDARHILKSFSQRRSRLVDGKQIR
;
A
#
# COMPACT_ATOMS: atom_id res chain seq x y z
N MET A 1 -25.65 -14.45 20.71
CA MET A 1 -24.92 -13.17 20.86
C MET A 1 -23.83 -13.11 19.80
N ALA A 2 -24.06 -12.42 18.68
CA ALA A 2 -23.13 -12.38 17.55
C ALA A 2 -22.47 -11.00 17.46
N ALA A 3 -21.31 -10.84 18.10
CA ALA A 3 -20.45 -9.68 17.84
C ALA A 3 -19.64 -9.95 16.55
N ARG A 4 -20.31 -9.87 15.39
CA ARG A 4 -19.63 -9.90 14.08
C ARG A 4 -19.51 -8.49 13.54
N MET A 5 -18.42 -7.82 13.91
CA MET A 5 -17.85 -6.74 13.11
C MET A 5 -16.41 -7.13 12.75
N ARG A 6 -16.25 -7.95 11.71
CA ARG A 6 -14.98 -8.09 10.98
C ARG A 6 -15.05 -7.13 9.80
N GLY A 7 -14.68 -5.87 10.03
CA GLY A 7 -14.66 -4.81 9.02
C GLY A 7 -13.40 -3.95 9.12
N VAL A 8 -13.17 -3.11 8.12
CA VAL A 8 -12.16 -2.05 8.13
C VAL A 8 -12.39 -1.18 9.37
N LYS A 9 -11.39 -1.11 10.24
CA LYS A 9 -11.50 -0.42 11.54
C LYS A 9 -11.03 1.04 11.51
N SER A 10 -10.27 1.40 10.49
CA SER A 10 -9.74 2.75 10.27
C SER A 10 -9.53 3.01 8.78
N ALA A 11 -9.48 4.29 8.39
CA ALA A 11 -9.11 4.67 7.03
C ALA A 11 -7.72 4.12 6.67
N GLU A 12 -6.76 4.23 7.58
CA GLU A 12 -5.40 3.70 7.42
C GLU A 12 -5.37 2.20 7.13
N MET A 13 -6.22 1.40 7.80
CA MET A 13 -6.35 -0.03 7.52
C MET A 13 -6.87 -0.27 6.10
N ALA A 14 -7.90 0.47 5.69
CA ALA A 14 -8.45 0.37 4.33
C ALA A 14 -7.40 0.73 3.28
N GLU A 15 -6.71 1.85 3.45
CA GLU A 15 -5.69 2.33 2.52
C GLU A 15 -4.49 1.38 2.47
N THR A 16 -4.06 0.84 3.61
CA THR A 16 -3.01 -0.16 3.67
C THR A 16 -3.39 -1.43 2.91
N MET A 17 -4.61 -1.93 3.10
CA MET A 17 -5.11 -3.10 2.38
C MET A 17 -5.25 -2.82 0.88
N ALA A 18 -5.76 -1.65 0.51
CA ALA A 18 -5.91 -1.23 -0.89
C ALA A 18 -4.54 -1.16 -1.59
N ALA A 19 -3.56 -0.52 -0.96
CA ALA A 19 -2.19 -0.44 -1.48
C ALA A 19 -1.57 -1.83 -1.66
N ARG A 20 -1.71 -2.72 -0.68
CA ARG A 20 -1.22 -4.11 -0.80
C ARG A 20 -1.89 -4.84 -1.95
N THR A 21 -3.21 -4.78 -2.04
CA THR A 21 -3.97 -5.45 -3.10
C THR A 21 -3.58 -4.93 -4.48
N ALA A 22 -3.41 -3.61 -4.64
CA ALA A 22 -2.97 -3.02 -5.91
C ALA A 22 -1.58 -3.52 -6.34
N VAL A 23 -0.62 -3.56 -5.42
CA VAL A 23 0.73 -4.07 -5.71
C VAL A 23 0.70 -5.56 -6.03
N HIS A 24 -0.06 -6.35 -5.28
CA HIS A 24 -0.19 -7.80 -5.52
C HIS A 24 -0.81 -8.10 -6.89
N PHE A 25 -1.85 -7.35 -7.26
CA PHE A 25 -2.52 -7.49 -8.55
C PHE A 25 -1.53 -7.30 -9.70
N VAL A 26 -0.75 -6.21 -9.67
CA VAL A 26 0.23 -5.92 -10.73
C VAL A 26 1.34 -6.97 -10.79
N TYR A 27 1.72 -7.53 -9.64
CA TYR A 27 2.67 -8.65 -9.57
C TYR A 27 2.12 -9.93 -10.20
N GLU A 28 0.87 -10.27 -9.93
CA GLU A 28 0.23 -11.46 -10.50
C GLU A 28 0.07 -11.37 -12.02
N VAL A 29 -0.21 -10.18 -12.56
CA VAL A 29 -0.29 -9.97 -14.02
C VAL A 29 1.07 -9.83 -14.70
N SER A 30 2.18 -9.99 -13.97
CA SER A 30 3.56 -10.02 -14.49
C SER A 30 3.95 -8.78 -15.30
N CYS A 31 3.50 -7.59 -14.88
CA CYS A 31 3.92 -6.34 -15.52
C CYS A 31 5.42 -6.08 -15.33
N SER A 32 6.04 -5.42 -16.31
CA SER A 32 7.47 -5.05 -16.27
C SER A 32 7.76 -3.79 -15.45
N ALA A 33 6.75 -2.94 -15.25
CA ALA A 33 6.85 -1.68 -14.52
C ALA A 33 5.61 -1.46 -13.65
N MET A 34 5.78 -0.80 -12.51
CA MET A 34 4.68 -0.43 -11.61
C MET A 34 4.77 1.02 -11.16
N GLU A 35 3.63 1.72 -11.19
CA GLU A 35 3.47 3.01 -10.53
C GLU A 35 2.23 2.96 -9.62
N VAL A 36 2.42 3.21 -8.33
CA VAL A 36 1.35 3.23 -7.31
C VAL A 36 0.94 4.67 -7.04
N HIS A 37 -0.33 5.01 -7.22
CA HIS A 37 -0.89 6.33 -6.88
C HIS A 37 -1.82 6.22 -5.68
N GLY A 38 -1.79 7.22 -4.81
CA GLY A 38 -2.70 7.32 -3.67
C GLY A 38 -2.62 8.68 -3.01
N ASP A 39 -3.66 9.05 -2.26
CA ASP A 39 -3.76 10.31 -1.50
C ASP A 39 -3.44 10.13 -0.01
N ALA A 40 -3.40 8.87 0.46
CA ALA A 40 -2.98 8.51 1.80
C ALA A 40 -1.46 8.72 1.98
N VAL A 41 -1.07 9.92 2.40
CA VAL A 41 0.34 10.36 2.62
C VAL A 41 1.15 9.33 3.40
N VAL A 42 0.62 8.84 4.52
CA VAL A 42 1.30 7.87 5.40
C VAL A 42 1.66 6.60 4.62
N ILE A 43 0.72 6.09 3.82
CA ILE A 43 0.87 4.85 3.05
C ILE A 43 1.84 5.03 1.88
N ILE A 44 1.75 6.13 1.15
CA ILE A 44 2.67 6.42 0.04
C ILE A 44 4.09 6.61 0.56
N ASN A 45 4.28 7.37 1.64
CA ASN A 45 5.59 7.56 2.25
C ASN A 45 6.18 6.23 2.74
N ALA A 46 5.36 5.37 3.34
CA ALA A 46 5.74 4.02 3.76
C ALA A 46 6.21 3.15 2.56
N LEU A 47 5.54 3.22 1.42
CA LEU A 47 5.96 2.51 0.20
C LEU A 47 7.26 3.07 -0.39
N GLN A 48 7.51 4.37 -0.24
CA GLN A 48 8.75 5.04 -0.66
C GLN A 48 9.92 4.80 0.30
N ALA A 49 9.63 4.50 1.58
CA ALA A 49 10.63 4.38 2.62
C ALA A 49 11.66 3.28 2.32
N THR A 50 12.93 3.64 2.42
CA THR A 50 14.07 2.73 2.22
C THR A 50 14.26 1.78 3.40
N ASP A 51 13.96 2.24 4.61
CA ASP A 51 14.13 1.51 5.87
C ASP A 51 12.80 0.88 6.33
N ALA A 52 12.87 -0.33 6.88
CA ALA A 52 11.75 -1.00 7.54
C ALA A 52 11.36 -0.33 8.87
N ALA A 53 12.26 0.42 9.50
CA ALA A 53 11.96 1.16 10.73
C ALA A 53 10.83 2.20 10.56
N ALA A 54 10.66 2.73 9.34
CA ALA A 54 9.57 3.66 9.00
C ALA A 54 8.18 2.98 8.94
N LEU A 55 8.13 1.67 9.08
CA LEU A 55 6.91 0.85 9.02
C LEU A 55 6.55 0.25 10.38
N SER A 56 6.95 0.83 11.51
CA SER A 56 6.74 0.19 12.83
C SER A 56 5.31 0.31 13.39
N GLU A 57 4.38 0.89 12.63
CA GLU A 57 2.98 1.08 13.04
C GLU A 57 2.11 -0.19 12.92
N GLU A 58 0.84 -0.08 13.36
CA GLU A 58 -0.15 -1.17 13.48
C GLU A 58 -0.31 -2.04 12.21
N PHE A 59 -0.01 -1.50 11.02
CA PHE A 59 -0.10 -2.21 9.72
C PHE A 59 1.24 -2.36 8.99
N GLY A 60 2.35 -2.14 9.71
CA GLY A 60 3.71 -2.16 9.19
C GLY A 60 4.08 -3.39 8.37
N HIS A 61 3.70 -4.56 8.86
CA HIS A 61 3.96 -5.84 8.22
C HIS A 61 3.28 -5.96 6.85
N ILE A 62 2.07 -5.42 6.70
CA ILE A 62 1.30 -5.42 5.44
C ILE A 62 1.96 -4.49 4.42
N LEU A 63 2.41 -3.31 4.86
CA LEU A 63 3.14 -2.36 4.02
C LEU A 63 4.52 -2.89 3.64
N ASN A 64 5.18 -3.61 4.54
CA ASN A 64 6.47 -4.21 4.26
C ASN A 64 6.36 -5.30 3.17
N ASP A 65 5.30 -6.10 3.20
CA ASP A 65 4.98 -7.08 2.15
C ASP A 65 4.75 -6.38 0.80
N ALA A 66 3.86 -5.38 0.75
CA ALA A 66 3.62 -4.59 -0.45
C ALA A 66 4.91 -3.94 -1.00
N ARG A 67 5.73 -3.37 -0.11
CA ARG A 67 7.01 -2.77 -0.50
C ARG A 67 8.01 -3.82 -1.01
N HIS A 68 8.05 -5.00 -0.41
CA HIS A 68 8.92 -6.08 -0.86
C HIS A 68 8.58 -6.49 -2.29
N ILE A 69 7.29 -6.66 -2.58
CA ILE A 69 6.80 -6.94 -3.93
C ILE A 69 7.14 -5.79 -4.87
N LEU A 70 6.89 -4.54 -4.47
CA LEU A 70 7.23 -3.36 -5.27
C LEU A 70 8.73 -3.33 -5.62
N LYS A 71 9.62 -3.71 -4.69
CA LYS A 71 11.08 -3.80 -4.93
C LYS A 71 11.49 -4.87 -5.93
N SER A 72 10.63 -5.86 -6.24
CA SER A 72 10.90 -6.85 -7.28
C SER A 72 10.83 -6.29 -8.70
N PHE A 73 10.18 -5.13 -8.88
CA PHE A 73 10.08 -4.45 -10.17
C PHE A 73 11.32 -3.58 -10.42
N SER A 74 11.89 -3.70 -11.62
CA SER A 74 13.04 -2.89 -12.07
C SER A 74 12.66 -1.43 -12.27
N GLN A 75 11.44 -1.18 -12.76
CA GLN A 75 10.85 0.15 -12.90
C GLN A 75 9.68 0.28 -11.94
N ARG A 76 9.91 0.97 -10.82
CA ARG A 76 8.91 1.16 -9.76
C ARG A 76 8.84 2.60 -9.30
N ARG A 77 7.62 3.10 -9.08
CA ARG A 77 7.35 4.41 -8.49
C ARG A 77 6.13 4.34 -7.58
N SER A 78 6.10 5.19 -6.57
CA SER A 78 4.91 5.49 -5.78
C SER A 78 4.76 7.00 -5.72
N ARG A 79 3.54 7.51 -5.90
CA ARG A 79 3.27 8.95 -6.05
C ARG A 79 2.07 9.32 -5.19
N LEU A 80 2.28 10.37 -4.39
CA LEU A 80 1.21 11.05 -3.70
C LEU A 80 0.45 11.89 -4.72
N VAL A 81 -0.87 11.75 -4.76
CA VAL A 81 -1.76 12.55 -5.61
C VAL A 81 -2.80 13.25 -4.74
N ASP A 82 -3.31 14.39 -5.20
CA ASP A 82 -4.44 15.06 -4.53
C ASP A 82 -5.67 14.14 -4.64
N GLY A 83 -6.40 13.92 -3.54
CA GLY A 83 -7.57 13.03 -3.49
C GLY A 83 -8.69 13.42 -4.47
N LYS A 84 -8.65 14.65 -5.03
CA LYS A 84 -9.49 15.07 -6.16
C LYS A 84 -9.16 14.39 -7.49
N GLN A 85 -7.95 13.85 -7.67
CA GLN A 85 -7.50 13.24 -8.92
C GLN A 85 -7.84 11.74 -9.05
N ILE A 86 -8.34 11.12 -7.98
CA ILE A 86 -8.63 9.67 -7.94
C ILE A 86 -10.15 9.39 -8.13
N ARG A 87 -11.00 10.42 -8.12
CA ARG A 87 -12.47 10.30 -8.18
C ARG A 87 -13.06 10.64 -9.55
#